data_AF-A0A1A8D1T3-F1
#
_entry.id   AF-A0A1A8D1T3-F1
#
_cell.length_a   1.000
_cell.length_b   1.000
_cell.length_c   1.000
_cell.angle_alpha   90.00
_cell.angle_beta   90.00
_cell.angle_gamma   90.00
#
_symmetry.space_group_name_H-M   'P 1'
#
loop_
_entity.id
_entity.type
_entity.pdbx_description
1 polymer ?
#
loop_
_entity_poly.entity_id
_entity_poly.type
_entity_poly.pdbx_seq_one_letter_code
_entity_poly.pdbx_strand_id
1 'polypeptide(L)'
;RQGADMLPNILEKGVLVWMTADGLYAKRLCQSRVYWEGPLAPFMDKPNKLEKDQACKLFDIHQFLVDLQDFAHNGRRSPRYQVVLCFGDEYP
;
A
#
# COMPACT_ATOMS: atom_id res chain seq x y z
N ARG A 1 -27.38 4.82 1.57
CA ARG A 1 -26.02 4.24 1.71
C ARG A 1 -25.75 3.97 3.19
N GLN A 2 -26.34 2.93 3.77
CA GLN A 2 -26.22 2.64 5.22
C GLN A 2 -24.83 2.10 5.63
N GLY A 3 -23.97 1.72 4.67
CA GLY A 3 -22.63 1.20 4.96
C GLY A 3 -21.58 2.26 5.29
N ALA A 4 -21.78 3.52 4.87
CA ALA A 4 -20.82 4.60 5.13
C ALA A 4 -20.85 5.08 6.60
N ASP A 5 -22.00 4.95 7.26
CA ASP A 5 -22.20 5.40 8.64
C ASP A 5 -21.48 4.52 9.67
N MET A 6 -21.12 3.28 9.30
CA MET A 6 -20.33 2.36 10.12
C MET A 6 -18.81 2.55 9.97
N LEU A 7 -18.36 3.27 8.93
CA LEU A 7 -16.94 3.49 8.62
C LEU A 7 -16.17 4.10 9.79
N PRO A 8 -16.67 5.12 10.53
CA PRO A 8 -15.93 5.72 11.63
C PRO A 8 -15.55 4.70 12.72
N ASN A 9 -16.46 3.77 13.06
CA ASN A 9 -16.23 2.77 14.10
C ASN A 9 -15.24 1.69 13.65
N ILE A 10 -15.40 1.17 12.44
CA ILE A 10 -14.51 0.10 11.94
C ILE A 10 -13.12 0.61 11.55
N LEU A 11 -12.96 1.93 11.37
CA LEU A 11 -11.70 2.61 11.05
C LEU A 11 -11.04 3.31 12.25
N GLU A 12 -11.62 3.23 13.45
CA GLU A 12 -11.17 3.99 14.63
C GLU A 12 -9.66 3.87 14.92
N LYS A 13 -9.11 2.65 14.82
CA LYS A 13 -7.67 2.41 15.01
C LYS A 13 -6.80 2.70 13.78
N GLY A 14 -7.42 2.89 12.62
CA GLY A 14 -6.78 3.27 11.36
C GLY A 14 -5.73 2.29 10.83
N VAL A 15 -4.84 2.84 10.01
CA VAL A 15 -3.63 2.19 9.49
C VAL A 15 -2.45 3.06 9.88
N LEU A 16 -1.48 2.48 10.59
CA LEU A 16 -0.22 3.15 10.87
C LEU A 16 0.65 3.09 9.61
N VAL A 17 1.16 4.23 9.17
CA VAL A 17 2.07 4.36 8.03
C VAL A 17 3.34 5.07 8.50
N TRP A 18 4.51 4.55 8.13
CA TRP A 18 5.78 5.15 8.53
C TRP A 18 6.86 4.93 7.49
N MET A 19 7.84 5.83 7.51
CA MET A 19 9.06 5.74 6.70
C MET A 19 10.22 5.26 7.56
N THR A 20 11.07 4.44 6.96
CA THR A 20 12.41 4.12 7.43
C THR A 20 13.41 4.50 6.33
N ALA A 21 14.71 4.40 6.62
CA ALA A 21 15.74 4.68 5.62
C ALA A 21 15.67 3.75 4.40
N ASP A 22 15.06 2.57 4.52
CA ASP A 22 14.95 1.58 3.46
C ASP A 22 13.57 1.50 2.78
N GLY A 23 12.53 2.18 3.29
CA GLY A 23 11.22 2.13 2.63
C GLY A 23 10.02 2.72 3.38
N LEU A 24 8.85 2.56 2.75
CA LEU A 24 7.55 2.87 3.32
C LEU A 24 6.92 1.60 3.86
N TYR A 25 6.37 1.67 5.06
CA TYR A 25 5.70 0.56 5.73
C TYR A 25 4.28 0.95 6.13
N ALA A 26 3.41 -0.05 6.23
CA ALA A 26 2.12 0.08 6.86
C ALA A 26 1.79 -1.09 7.79
N LYS A 27 0.95 -0.81 8.78
CA LYS A 27 0.38 -1.79 9.71
C LYS A 27 -1.10 -1.48 9.90
N ARG A 28 -1.96 -2.41 9.52
CA ARG A 28 -3.41 -2.29 9.70
C ARG A 28 -3.77 -2.54 11.17
N LEU A 29 -4.41 -1.58 11.81
CA LEU A 29 -4.89 -1.68 13.20
C LEU A 29 -6.43 -1.67 13.29
N CYS A 30 -7.10 -1.15 12.27
CA CYS A 30 -8.55 -1.06 12.17
C CYS A 30 -9.25 -2.43 12.01
N GLN A 31 -10.56 -2.45 12.29
CA GLN A 31 -11.39 -3.63 12.06
C GLN A 31 -11.70 -3.81 10.58
N SER A 32 -11.88 -2.71 9.84
CA SER A 32 -12.09 -2.73 8.38
C SER A 32 -10.99 -3.48 7.66
N ARG A 33 -11.33 -4.17 6.57
CA ARG A 33 -10.34 -4.71 5.62
C ARG A 33 -9.66 -3.55 4.91
N VAL A 34 -8.38 -3.71 4.62
CA VAL A 34 -7.59 -2.72 3.89
C VAL A 34 -6.86 -3.44 2.77
N TYR A 35 -7.14 -3.02 1.55
CA TYR A 35 -6.46 -3.47 0.35
C TYR A 35 -5.47 -2.41 -0.11
N TRP A 36 -4.46 -2.81 -0.86
CA TRP A 36 -3.44 -1.90 -1.33
C TRP A 36 -2.94 -2.22 -2.72
N GLU A 37 -2.42 -1.19 -3.37
CA GLU A 37 -1.64 -1.30 -4.60
C GLU A 37 -0.35 -0.51 -4.41
N GLY A 38 0.72 -0.97 -5.05
CA GLY A 38 1.99 -0.29 -4.96
C GLY A 38 3.13 -1.04 -5.64
N PRO A 39 4.36 -0.53 -5.56
CA PRO A 39 5.52 -1.11 -6.23
C PRO A 39 5.88 -2.51 -5.71
N LEU A 40 5.63 -2.78 -4.43
CA LEU A 40 5.86 -4.10 -3.81
C LEU A 40 4.60 -4.98 -3.73
N ALA A 41 3.51 -4.59 -4.39
CA ALA A 41 2.30 -5.40 -4.39
C ALA A 41 2.55 -6.74 -5.10
N PRO A 42 2.33 -7.90 -4.44
CA PRO A 42 2.65 -9.21 -5.02
C PRO A 42 1.74 -9.60 -6.19
N PHE A 43 0.54 -9.02 -6.27
CA PHE A 43 -0.44 -9.36 -7.28
C PHE A 43 -0.87 -8.13 -8.07
N MET A 44 -0.94 -8.30 -9.39
CA MET A 44 -1.40 -7.29 -10.35
C MET A 44 -2.83 -7.52 -10.82
N ASP A 45 -3.35 -8.73 -10.61
CA ASP A 45 -4.61 -9.26 -11.13
C ASP A 45 -5.64 -9.56 -10.03
N LYS A 46 -5.25 -9.42 -8.77
CA LYS A 46 -6.14 -9.61 -7.62
C LYS A 46 -5.79 -8.65 -6.47
N PRO A 47 -6.72 -8.40 -5.55
CA PRO A 47 -6.50 -7.48 -4.44
C PRO A 47 -5.34 -7.91 -3.53
N ASN A 48 -4.47 -6.97 -3.16
CA ASN A 48 -3.45 -7.20 -2.13
C ASN A 48 -3.99 -6.72 -0.80
N LYS A 49 -4.00 -7.57 0.23
CA LYS A 49 -4.58 -7.26 1.53
C LYS A 49 -3.50 -6.94 2.55
N LEU A 50 -3.74 -5.94 3.40
CA LEU A 50 -2.96 -5.73 4.61
C LEU A 50 -3.48 -6.63 5.73
N GLU A 51 -2.62 -7.50 6.22
CA GLU A 51 -2.93 -8.34 7.37
C GLU A 51 -2.98 -7.51 8.66
N LYS A 52 -3.94 -7.86 9.52
CA LYS A 52 -4.18 -7.11 10.75
C LYS A 52 -3.02 -7.33 11.71
N ASP A 53 -2.56 -6.25 12.34
CA ASP A 53 -1.47 -6.24 13.31
C ASP A 53 -0.12 -6.76 12.78
N GLN A 54 0.05 -6.84 11.44
CA GLN A 54 1.30 -7.19 10.78
C GLN A 54 1.87 -5.98 10.03
N ALA A 55 3.17 -5.73 10.20
CA ALA A 55 3.89 -4.74 9.41
C ALA A 55 4.14 -5.28 7.99
N CYS A 56 3.88 -4.46 6.98
CA CYS A 56 4.08 -4.77 5.57
C CYS A 56 4.90 -3.65 4.93
N LYS A 57 5.95 -4.00 4.18
CA LYS A 57 6.73 -3.05 3.39
C LYS A 57 6.00 -2.81 2.07
N LEU A 58 5.64 -1.56 1.80
CA LEU A 58 4.86 -1.17 0.62
C LEU A 58 5.71 -0.58 -0.50
N PHE A 59 6.88 -0.03 -0.13
CA PHE A 59 7.84 0.61 -1.03
C PHE A 59 9.26 0.34 -0.55
N ASP A 60 10.17 0.05 -1.48
CA ASP A 60 11.59 -0.14 -1.22
C ASP A 60 12.41 0.94 -1.92
N ILE A 61 13.18 1.71 -1.15
CA ILE A 61 13.96 2.84 -1.68
C ILE A 61 15.07 2.34 -2.60
N HIS A 62 15.72 1.23 -2.26
CA HIS A 62 16.82 0.70 -3.06
C HIS A 62 16.30 0.23 -4.43
N GLN A 63 15.20 -0.52 -4.47
CA GLN A 63 14.56 -0.94 -5.71
C GLN A 63 14.15 0.27 -6.57
N PHE A 64 13.55 1.30 -5.94
CA PHE A 64 13.19 2.52 -6.65
C PHE A 64 14.40 3.23 -7.28
N LEU A 65 15.52 3.33 -6.56
CA LEU A 65 16.74 3.96 -7.09
C LEU A 65 17.34 3.18 -8.26
N VAL A 66 17.33 1.85 -8.21
CA VAL A 66 17.74 0.98 -9.32
C VAL A 66 16.84 1.25 -10.54
N ASP A 67 15.53 1.21 -10.35
CA ASP A 67 14.57 1.44 -11.44
C ASP A 67 14.68 2.86 -12.01
N LEU A 68 14.97 3.86 -11.18
CA LEU A 68 15.17 5.25 -11.59
C LEU A 68 16.46 5.43 -12.41
N GLN A 69 17.55 4.76 -12.02
CA GLN A 69 18.78 4.76 -12.80
C GLN A 69 18.56 4.10 -14.16
N ASP A 70 17.86 2.97 -14.21
CA ASP A 70 17.51 2.30 -15.45
C ASP A 70 16.61 3.16 -16.35
N PHE A 71 15.65 3.87 -15.77
CA PHE A 71 14.82 4.84 -16.48
C PHE A 71 15.68 5.94 -17.11
N ALA A 72 16.57 6.55 -16.33
CA ALA A 72 17.40 7.69 -16.77
C ALA A 72 18.40 7.32 -17.87
N HIS A 73 19.04 6.15 -17.78
CA HIS A 73 20.09 5.76 -18.72
C HIS A 73 19.55 5.03 -19.96
N ASN A 74 18.52 4.20 -19.79
CA ASN A 74 18.04 3.31 -20.85
C ASN A 74 16.68 3.73 -21.42
N GLY A 75 16.08 4.84 -20.96
CA GLY A 75 14.77 5.30 -21.43
C GLY A 75 13.65 4.29 -21.19
N ARG A 76 13.77 3.47 -20.12
CA ARG A 76 12.81 2.42 -19.78
C ARG A 76 11.51 3.01 -19.21
N ARG A 77 10.65 2.18 -18.62
CA ARG A 77 9.42 2.63 -17.97
C ARG A 77 9.76 3.45 -16.73
N SER A 78 8.96 4.48 -16.46
CA SER A 78 9.07 5.28 -15.22
C SER A 78 8.95 4.37 -13.99
N PRO A 79 9.79 4.54 -12.96
CA PRO A 79 9.68 3.77 -11.73
C PRO A 79 8.34 4.04 -11.05
N ARG A 80 7.75 3.02 -10.44
CA ARG A 80 6.53 3.17 -9.63
C ARG A 80 6.91 3.64 -8.23
N TYR A 81 6.20 4.64 -7.72
CA TYR A 81 6.43 5.19 -6.38
C TYR A 81 5.15 5.45 -5.60
N GLN A 82 3.98 5.29 -6.23
CA GLN A 82 2.70 5.52 -5.59
C GLN A 82 2.17 4.26 -4.91
N VAL A 83 1.68 4.44 -3.70
CA VAL A 83 0.93 3.43 -2.94
C VAL A 83 -0.50 3.93 -2.76
N VAL A 84 -1.48 3.05 -2.98
CA VAL A 84 -2.91 3.33 -2.82
C VAL A 84 -3.46 2.39 -1.74
N LEU A 85 -4.27 2.92 -0.82
CA LEU A 85 -4.96 2.14 0.22
C LEU A 85 -6.48 2.25 0.01
N CYS A 86 -7.14 1.10 -0.06
CA CYS A 86 -8.59 0.97 -0.21
C CYS A 86 -9.17 0.40 1.08
N PHE A 87 -10.07 1.14 1.73
CA PHE A 87 -10.70 0.76 3.00
C PHE A 87 -12.10 0.21 2.78
N GLY A 88 -12.39 -0.96 3.34
CA GLY A 88 -13.72 -1.59 3.24
C GLY A 88 -13.71 -2.83 2.36
N ASP A 89 -14.79 -3.03 1.61
CA ASP A 89 -14.97 -4.20 0.75
C ASP A 89 -14.12 -4.10 -0.52
N GLU A 90 -13.76 -5.25 -1.09
CA GLU A 90 -13.05 -5.34 -2.37
C GLU A 90 -13.76 -4.47 -3.41
N TYR A 91 -13.02 -3.57 -4.03
CA TYR A 91 -13.54 -2.71 -5.08
C TYR A 91 -12.59 -2.72 -6.27
N PRO A 92 -13.15 -2.90 -7.48
CA PRO A 92 -13.43 -4.19 -8.12
C PRO A 92 -12.17 -4.92 -8.62
#